data_AF-A0A161KC25-F1
#
_entry.id   AF-A0A161KC25-F1
#
_cell.length_a   1.000
_cell.length_b   1.000
_cell.length_c   1.000
_cell.angle_alpha   90.00
_cell.angle_beta   90.00
_cell.angle_gamma   90.00
#
_symmetry.space_group_name_H-M   'P 1'
#
loop_
_entity.id
_entity.type
_entity.pdbx_description
1 polymer ?
#
loop_
_entity_poly.entity_id
_entity_poly.type
_entity_poly.pdbx_seq_one_letter_code
_entity_poly.pdbx_strand_id
1 'polypeptide(L)'
;MIRLAISFLLILMMASTTAVAQGTFGPRENKLIYDGSKGYIQYRIDNTDNKTPWLVQAWVEDYKENKIKDFTPTPFVFRVEPSSVFSVRVMKTGTTDEFKETLFWLVSNTIPGGAKSKQQNEDDKITAKLSLAYRFKVPMIYRPTSLKNIQQKPESLEWSLDEKGKLKVKNPSRYVVQLHSVTINGTIHQGSGVSYFILPMSGVEFNFNAKSGSRVDYAVINDYGALNKYEGVIK
;
A
#
# COMPACT_ATOMS: atom_id res chain seq x y z
N MET A 1 14.77 -56.70 10.83
CA MET A 1 14.17 -55.70 9.89
C MET A 1 13.36 -54.62 10.61
N ILE A 2 12.44 -54.97 11.53
CA ILE A 2 11.62 -54.00 12.28
C ILE A 2 12.44 -52.97 13.08
N ARG A 3 13.53 -53.38 13.75
CA ARG A 3 14.42 -52.45 14.48
C ARG A 3 15.12 -51.43 13.58
N LEU A 4 15.49 -51.80 12.36
CA LEU A 4 16.10 -50.88 11.39
C LEU A 4 15.07 -49.86 10.88
N ALA A 5 13.83 -50.30 10.65
CA ALA A 5 12.73 -49.43 10.21
C ALA A 5 12.33 -48.40 11.29
N ILE A 6 12.34 -48.79 12.57
CA ILE A 6 12.06 -47.89 13.69
C ILE A 6 13.18 -46.84 13.85
N SER A 7 14.45 -47.25 13.73
CA SER A 7 15.57 -46.30 13.77
C SER A 7 15.55 -45.32 12.59
N PHE A 8 15.13 -45.76 11.40
CA PHE A 8 15.00 -44.89 10.23
C PHE A 8 13.84 -43.89 10.37
N LEU A 9 12.72 -44.31 10.99
CA LEU A 9 11.56 -43.45 11.27
C LEU A 9 11.88 -42.37 12.34
N LEU A 10 12.69 -42.71 13.34
CA LEU A 10 13.14 -41.77 14.38
C LEU A 10 14.11 -40.70 13.84
N ILE A 11 14.97 -41.06 12.88
CA ILE A 11 15.87 -40.11 12.20
C ILE A 11 15.07 -39.16 11.29
N LEU A 12 14.00 -39.64 10.65
CA LEU A 12 13.13 -38.82 9.80
C LEU A 12 12.32 -37.78 10.58
N MET A 13 11.94 -38.06 11.83
CA MET A 13 11.26 -37.08 12.71
C MET A 13 12.18 -35.96 13.20
N MET A 14 13.49 -36.19 13.32
CA MET A 14 14.48 -35.16 13.70
C MET A 14 14.87 -34.22 12.55
N ALA A 15 14.53 -34.54 11.30
CA ALA A 15 14.76 -33.69 10.13
C ALA A 15 13.66 -32.62 9.91
N SER A 16 12.78 -32.43 10.90
CA SER A 16 11.77 -31.36 10.90
C SER A 16 12.46 -30.02 11.08
N THR A 17 12.99 -29.44 10.00
CA THR A 17 13.49 -28.07 10.01
C THR A 17 12.33 -27.15 10.38
N THR A 18 12.35 -26.63 11.60
CA THR A 18 11.48 -25.51 11.97
C THR A 18 11.87 -24.36 11.06
N ALA A 19 11.04 -24.06 10.06
CA ALA A 19 11.13 -22.80 9.36
C ALA A 19 11.04 -21.71 10.43
N VAL A 20 12.16 -21.06 10.73
CA VAL A 20 12.17 -19.90 11.60
C VAL A 20 11.40 -18.84 10.81
N ALA A 21 10.13 -18.64 11.14
CA ALA A 21 9.35 -17.55 10.59
C ALA A 21 10.12 -16.27 10.93
N GLN A 22 10.75 -15.67 9.92
CA GLN A 22 11.34 -14.35 10.09
C GLN A 22 10.17 -13.41 10.35
N GLY A 23 10.22 -12.71 11.49
CA GLY A 23 9.20 -11.73 11.80
C GLY A 23 9.14 -10.66 10.71
N THR A 24 7.94 -10.28 10.34
CA THR A 24 7.69 -9.18 9.41
C THR A 24 7.51 -7.87 10.17
N PHE A 25 7.89 -6.78 9.53
CA PHE A 25 7.71 -5.43 10.04
C PHE A 25 7.15 -4.53 8.96
N GLY A 26 6.14 -3.73 9.28
CA GLY A 26 5.59 -2.76 8.35
C GLY A 26 4.18 -2.30 8.69
N PRO A 27 3.60 -1.45 7.83
CA PRO A 27 2.25 -0.96 8.01
C PRO A 27 1.22 -2.08 7.91
N ARG A 28 0.20 -2.04 8.77
CA ARG A 28 -0.93 -2.96 8.73
C ARG A 28 -1.88 -2.64 7.58
N GLU A 29 -2.13 -1.36 7.36
CA GLU A 29 -3.04 -0.90 6.31
C GLU A 29 -2.33 -0.81 4.96
N ASN A 30 -2.96 -1.34 3.91
CA ASN A 30 -2.53 -1.18 2.51
C ASN A 30 -3.14 0.07 1.84
N LYS A 31 -4.17 0.67 2.46
CA LYS A 31 -4.84 1.91 2.08
C LYS A 31 -5.58 2.48 3.28
N LEU A 32 -5.64 3.80 3.38
CA LEU A 32 -6.38 4.52 4.42
C LEU A 32 -7.40 5.47 3.78
N ILE A 33 -8.61 5.50 4.33
CA ILE A 33 -9.62 6.52 4.01
C ILE A 33 -9.75 7.46 5.20
N TYR A 34 -9.36 8.71 5.02
CA TYR A 34 -9.58 9.78 5.98
C TYR A 34 -10.97 10.37 5.73
N ASP A 35 -11.96 9.98 6.53
CA ASP A 35 -13.28 10.59 6.56
C ASP A 35 -13.18 12.01 7.14
N GLY A 36 -13.52 13.03 6.36
CA GLY A 36 -13.44 14.44 6.73
C GLY A 36 -14.34 14.86 7.89
N SER A 37 -15.30 14.00 8.29
CA SER A 37 -16.07 14.19 9.52
C SER A 37 -15.33 13.74 10.79
N LYS A 38 -14.19 13.05 10.65
CA LYS A 38 -13.38 12.54 11.76
C LYS A 38 -12.22 13.48 12.08
N GLY A 39 -11.94 13.65 13.38
CA GLY A 39 -10.80 14.42 13.85
C GLY A 39 -9.45 13.75 13.64
N TYR A 40 -9.41 12.43 13.46
CA TYR A 40 -8.21 11.67 13.16
C TYR A 40 -8.54 10.28 12.57
N ILE A 41 -7.55 9.66 11.96
CA ILE A 41 -7.53 8.21 11.65
C ILE A 41 -6.34 7.52 12.35
N GLN A 42 -6.41 6.20 12.45
CA GLN A 42 -5.32 5.39 13.00
C GLN A 42 -4.49 4.79 11.87
N TYR A 43 -3.17 4.91 12.00
CA TYR A 43 -2.19 4.23 11.16
C TYR A 43 -1.39 3.27 12.03
N ARG A 44 -1.43 1.98 11.73
CA ARG A 44 -0.83 0.95 12.57
C ARG A 44 0.39 0.37 11.90
N ILE A 45 1.45 0.22 12.69
CA ILE A 45 2.68 -0.46 12.30
C ILE A 45 2.79 -1.74 13.13
N ASP A 46 2.88 -2.87 12.44
CA ASP A 46 3.04 -4.19 13.04
C ASP A 46 4.51 -4.58 13.07
N ASN A 47 4.95 -5.10 14.22
CA ASN A 47 6.23 -5.77 14.36
C ASN A 47 5.99 -7.18 14.90
N THR A 48 6.02 -8.16 14.00
CA THR A 48 5.87 -9.57 14.37
C THR A 48 7.20 -10.23 14.71
N ASP A 49 8.32 -9.53 14.51
CA ASP A 49 9.63 -9.99 14.99
C ASP A 49 9.70 -9.92 16.52
N ASN A 50 10.28 -10.97 17.12
CA ASN A 50 10.31 -11.13 18.57
C ASN A 50 11.58 -10.59 19.23
N LYS A 51 12.51 -9.99 18.46
CA LYS A 51 13.81 -9.53 18.96
C LYS A 51 14.12 -8.07 18.62
N THR A 52 13.71 -7.61 17.46
CA THR A 52 14.21 -6.38 16.84
C THR A 52 13.18 -5.27 17.02
N PRO A 53 13.43 -4.27 17.88
CA PRO A 53 12.62 -3.06 17.89
C PRO A 53 12.92 -2.20 16.66
N TRP A 54 12.00 -1.31 16.29
CA TRP A 54 12.17 -0.39 15.17
C TRP A 54 11.91 1.05 15.61
N LEU A 55 12.80 1.97 15.21
CA LEU A 55 12.49 3.39 15.26
C LEU A 55 11.78 3.78 13.96
N VAL A 56 10.67 4.50 14.08
CA VAL A 56 9.84 4.90 12.95
C VAL A 56 9.64 6.40 12.99
N GLN A 57 9.82 7.04 11.83
CA GLN A 57 9.42 8.42 11.58
C GLN A 57 8.27 8.43 10.57
N ALA A 58 7.17 9.11 10.90
CA ALA A 58 5.98 9.20 10.06
C ALA A 58 5.70 10.64 9.61
N TRP A 59 5.27 10.80 8.35
CA TRP A 59 4.75 12.08 7.80
C TRP A 59 3.81 11.82 6.63
N VAL A 60 3.16 12.86 6.12
CA VAL A 60 2.28 12.79 4.94
C VAL A 60 2.91 13.55 3.77
N GLU A 61 2.82 12.98 2.58
CA GLU A 61 3.20 13.59 1.30
C GLU A 61 1.97 13.81 0.42
N ASP A 62 2.02 14.84 -0.43
CA ASP A 62 1.04 15.03 -1.51
C ASP A 62 1.21 13.97 -2.62
N TYR A 63 0.32 13.99 -3.61
CA TYR A 63 0.40 13.08 -4.77
C TYR A 63 1.71 13.21 -5.56
N LYS A 64 2.37 14.37 -5.52
CA LYS A 64 3.66 14.65 -6.15
C LYS A 64 4.85 14.29 -5.25
N GLU A 65 4.60 13.60 -4.14
CA GLU A 65 5.59 13.13 -3.17
C GLU A 65 6.29 14.24 -2.37
N ASN A 66 5.72 15.44 -2.31
CA ASN A 66 6.21 16.51 -1.45
C ASN A 66 5.66 16.34 -0.05
N LYS A 67 6.51 16.41 0.97
CA LYS A 67 6.09 16.42 2.38
C LYS A 67 5.22 17.65 2.68
N ILE A 68 4.04 17.42 3.23
CA ILE A 68 3.06 18.47 3.58
C ILE A 68 2.82 18.56 5.09
N LYS A 69 2.06 19.57 5.51
CA LYS A 69 1.68 19.82 6.90
C LYS A 69 0.16 19.76 7.15
N ASP A 70 -0.65 19.54 6.10
CA ASP A 70 -2.11 19.51 6.22
C ASP A 70 -2.62 18.28 6.97
N PHE A 71 -1.78 17.24 7.06
CA PHE A 71 -2.01 16.06 7.89
C PHE A 71 -0.76 15.75 8.72
N THR A 72 -0.95 15.60 10.03
CA THR A 72 0.14 15.41 10.99
C THR A 72 -0.03 14.08 11.74
N PRO A 73 0.88 13.10 11.53
CA PRO A 73 0.97 11.91 12.35
C PRO A 73 1.51 12.24 13.76
N THR A 74 0.82 11.76 14.78
CA THR A 74 1.16 11.97 16.20
C THR A 74 1.19 10.63 16.94
N PRO A 75 2.33 10.26 17.54
CA PRO A 75 3.64 10.91 17.45
C PRO A 75 4.28 10.80 16.04
N PHE A 76 5.11 11.77 15.67
CA PHE A 76 5.82 11.78 14.37
C PHE A 76 7.10 10.94 14.36
N VAL A 77 7.67 10.64 15.55
CA VAL A 77 8.76 9.68 15.76
C VAL A 77 8.40 8.80 16.95
N PHE A 78 8.51 7.49 16.77
CA PHE A 78 8.14 6.52 17.79
C PHE A 78 8.90 5.22 17.62
N ARG A 79 8.91 4.41 18.68
CA ARG A 79 9.53 3.10 18.69
C ARG A 79 8.43 2.02 18.68
N VAL A 80 8.61 1.01 17.84
CA VAL A 80 7.76 -0.19 17.80
C VAL A 80 8.53 -1.34 18.42
N GLU A 81 8.03 -1.89 19.51
CA GLU A 81 8.69 -2.99 20.22
C GLU A 81 8.50 -4.33 19.49
N PRO A 82 9.31 -5.35 19.80
CA PRO A 82 9.10 -6.70 19.30
C PRO A 82 7.72 -7.24 19.68
N SER A 83 7.15 -8.08 18.81
CA SER A 83 5.84 -8.72 18.99
C SER A 83 4.73 -7.73 19.37
N SER A 84 4.73 -6.54 18.78
CA SER A 84 3.84 -5.45 19.15
C SER A 84 3.24 -4.72 17.95
N VAL A 85 2.25 -3.89 18.25
CA VAL A 85 1.58 -3.02 17.27
C VAL A 85 1.60 -1.62 17.83
N PHE A 86 2.11 -0.66 17.07
CA PHE A 86 2.06 0.75 17.43
C PHE A 86 1.02 1.47 16.57
N SER A 87 0.15 2.26 17.20
CA SER A 87 -0.87 3.06 16.50
C SER A 87 -0.53 4.54 16.56
N VAL A 88 -0.38 5.14 15.39
CA VAL A 88 -0.19 6.58 15.20
C VAL A 88 -1.54 7.23 14.87
N ARG A 89 -1.83 8.39 15.45
CA ARG A 89 -3.01 9.17 15.04
C ARG A 89 -2.61 10.15 13.95
N VAL A 90 -3.25 10.07 12.79
CA VAL A 90 -3.07 11.06 11.72
C VAL A 90 -4.20 12.06 11.84
N MET A 91 -3.88 13.32 12.12
CA MET A 91 -4.84 14.41 12.29
C MET A 91 -4.80 15.36 11.10
N LYS A 92 -5.95 15.87 10.67
CA LYS A 92 -6.02 17.00 9.74
C LYS A 92 -5.71 18.30 10.47
N THR A 93 -4.66 18.98 10.05
CA THR A 93 -4.13 20.21 10.65
C THR A 93 -4.16 21.42 9.71
N GLY A 94 -4.34 21.19 8.41
CA GLY A 94 -4.40 22.24 7.39
C GLY A 94 -5.64 22.19 6.51
N THR A 95 -5.55 22.84 5.36
CA THR A 95 -6.66 22.99 4.41
C THR A 95 -6.52 22.01 3.26
N THR A 96 -7.64 21.39 2.87
CA THR A 96 -7.71 20.45 1.75
C THR A 96 -8.94 20.77 0.92
N ASP A 97 -9.02 20.20 -0.28
CA ASP A 97 -10.23 20.31 -1.09
C ASP A 97 -11.43 19.66 -0.35
N GLU A 98 -12.49 20.44 -0.13
CA GLU A 98 -13.68 19.99 0.59
C GLU A 98 -14.82 19.52 -0.33
N PHE A 99 -14.59 19.47 -1.65
CA PHE A 99 -15.60 19.10 -2.63
C PHE A 99 -15.28 17.81 -3.38
N LYS A 100 -14.01 17.40 -3.46
CA LYS A 100 -13.57 16.13 -4.06
C LYS A 100 -12.53 15.43 -3.19
N GLU A 101 -12.36 14.13 -3.44
CA GLU A 101 -11.30 13.38 -2.77
C GLU A 101 -9.90 13.88 -3.14
N THR A 102 -8.96 13.75 -2.21
CA THR A 102 -7.56 14.05 -2.46
C THR A 102 -6.68 12.88 -2.04
N LEU A 103 -5.78 12.45 -2.92
CA LEU A 103 -4.83 11.38 -2.65
C LEU A 103 -3.53 11.95 -2.04
N PHE A 104 -3.11 11.33 -0.96
CA PHE A 104 -1.87 11.55 -0.24
C PHE A 104 -1.12 10.24 -0.05
N TRP A 105 0.14 10.33 0.33
CA TRP A 105 0.91 9.18 0.81
C TRP A 105 1.21 9.36 2.29
N LEU A 106 0.79 8.41 3.12
CA LEU A 106 1.26 8.30 4.49
C LEU A 106 2.56 7.50 4.48
N VAL A 107 3.64 8.14 4.89
CA VAL A 107 4.99 7.59 4.78
C VAL A 107 5.53 7.25 6.16
N SER A 108 6.13 6.06 6.29
CA SER A 108 6.89 5.67 7.47
C SER A 108 8.30 5.24 7.07
N ASN A 109 9.29 5.98 7.53
CA ASN A 109 10.71 5.66 7.39
C ASN A 109 11.20 4.97 8.66
N THR A 110 11.99 3.92 8.50
CA THR A 110 12.20 2.94 9.57
C THR A 110 13.68 2.61 9.72
N ILE A 111 14.13 2.48 10.96
CA ILE A 111 15.50 2.15 11.31
C ILE A 111 15.43 0.95 12.28
N PRO A 112 16.04 -0.19 11.95
CA PRO A 112 16.06 -1.32 12.86
C PRO A 112 16.93 -0.98 14.08
N GLY A 113 16.49 -1.42 15.25
CA GLY A 113 17.28 -1.34 16.46
C GLY A 113 18.55 -2.19 16.32
N GLY A 114 19.69 -1.64 16.72
CA GLY A 114 20.91 -2.43 16.81
C GLY A 114 20.76 -3.54 17.85
N ALA A 115 21.24 -4.75 17.53
CA ALA A 115 21.42 -5.77 18.54
C ALA A 115 22.33 -5.21 19.64
N LYS A 116 21.92 -5.30 20.91
CA LYS A 116 22.84 -5.08 22.02
C LYS A 116 23.98 -6.09 21.84
N SER A 117 25.11 -5.62 21.33
CA SER A 117 26.35 -6.37 21.43
C SER A 117 26.60 -6.52 22.93
N LYS A 118 26.28 -7.68 23.50
CA LYS A 118 27.13 -8.13 24.59
C LYS A 118 28.50 -8.21 23.92
N GLN A 119 29.41 -7.32 24.32
CA GLN A 119 30.83 -7.51 24.10
C GLN A 119 31.20 -8.81 24.80
N GLN A 120 30.85 -9.93 24.17
CA GLN A 120 31.37 -11.22 24.52
C GLN A 120 32.66 -11.25 23.73
N ASN A 121 33.76 -11.10 24.46
CA ASN A 121 35.10 -11.36 23.98
C ASN A 121 35.11 -12.80 23.45
N GLU A 122 34.77 -12.98 22.17
CA GLU A 122 34.91 -14.23 21.46
C GLU A 122 35.78 -13.94 20.25
N ASP A 123 36.97 -14.50 20.34
CA ASP A 123 38.07 -14.43 19.40
C ASP A 123 37.63 -14.66 17.94
N ASP A 124 38.16 -13.83 17.04
CA ASP A 124 38.40 -14.10 15.61
C ASP A 124 37.25 -14.54 14.68
N LYS A 125 35.98 -14.31 15.03
CA LYS A 125 34.88 -14.48 14.06
C LYS A 125 34.48 -13.14 13.42
N ILE A 126 34.88 -12.94 12.17
CA ILE A 126 34.33 -11.87 11.32
C ILE A 126 32.86 -12.19 11.03
N THR A 127 31.93 -11.60 11.80
CA THR A 127 30.50 -11.67 11.51
C THR A 127 30.07 -10.50 10.63
N ALA A 128 29.67 -10.77 9.40
CA ALA A 128 29.00 -9.77 8.55
C ALA A 128 27.59 -9.48 9.09
N LYS A 129 27.29 -8.20 9.34
CA LYS A 129 25.95 -7.74 9.75
C LYS A 129 25.30 -6.98 8.60
N LEU A 130 24.09 -7.36 8.22
CA LEU A 130 23.26 -6.67 7.24
C LEU A 130 22.08 -6.03 7.97
N SER A 131 21.95 -4.70 7.86
CA SER A 131 20.83 -3.94 8.42
C SER A 131 20.05 -3.28 7.28
N LEU A 132 18.75 -3.59 7.18
CA LEU A 132 17.84 -2.99 6.19
C LEU A 132 16.97 -1.93 6.85
N ALA A 133 16.92 -0.74 6.26
CA ALA A 133 15.96 0.31 6.56
C ALA A 133 14.88 0.31 5.48
N TYR A 134 13.62 0.46 5.87
CA TYR A 134 12.48 0.49 4.94
C TYR A 134 11.80 1.85 4.95
N ARG A 135 11.41 2.32 3.77
CA ARG A 135 10.50 3.45 3.59
C ARG A 135 9.20 2.94 2.99
N PHE A 136 8.15 2.88 3.80
CA PHE A 136 6.83 2.47 3.34
C PHE A 136 6.02 3.69 2.92
N LYS A 137 5.27 3.58 1.82
CA LYS A 137 4.29 4.57 1.37
C LYS A 137 2.92 3.90 1.28
N VAL A 138 1.99 4.32 2.13
CA VAL A 138 0.61 3.82 2.15
C VAL A 138 -0.30 4.90 1.54
N PRO A 139 -1.10 4.59 0.51
CA PRO A 139 -2.04 5.56 -0.05
C PRO A 139 -3.08 5.94 1.00
N MET A 140 -3.26 7.25 1.20
CA MET A 140 -4.27 7.83 2.08
C MET A 140 -5.18 8.74 1.26
N ILE A 141 -6.46 8.44 1.22
CA ILE A 141 -7.46 9.23 0.49
C ILE A 141 -8.23 10.07 1.51
N TYR A 142 -8.15 11.39 1.40
CA TYR A 142 -9.04 12.30 2.11
C TYR A 142 -10.40 12.34 1.41
N ARG A 143 -11.46 12.01 2.15
CA ARG A 143 -12.85 12.05 1.69
C ARG A 143 -13.60 13.14 2.45
N PRO A 144 -13.88 14.30 1.83
CA PRO A 144 -14.57 15.37 2.52
C PRO A 144 -16.01 15.01 2.85
N THR A 145 -16.55 15.65 3.89
CA THR A 145 -17.92 15.42 4.38
C THR A 145 -18.99 15.68 3.31
N SER A 146 -18.71 16.58 2.36
CA SER A 146 -19.60 16.89 1.23
C SER A 146 -19.90 15.69 0.33
N LEU A 147 -19.10 14.62 0.40
CA LEU A 147 -19.28 13.39 -0.37
C LEU A 147 -20.03 12.29 0.39
N LYS A 148 -20.34 12.46 1.68
CA LYS A 148 -20.90 11.40 2.55
C LYS A 148 -22.11 10.65 1.97
N ASN A 149 -22.98 11.34 1.24
CA ASN A 149 -24.21 10.77 0.66
C ASN A 149 -24.13 10.55 -0.86
N ILE A 150 -22.94 10.66 -1.44
CA ILE A 150 -22.74 10.53 -2.88
C ILE A 150 -22.09 9.18 -3.12
N GLN A 151 -22.73 8.32 -3.90
CA GLN A 151 -22.16 7.01 -4.19
C GLN A 151 -20.95 7.12 -5.11
N GLN A 152 -19.94 6.28 -4.87
CA GLN A 152 -18.87 6.05 -5.83
C GLN A 152 -19.45 5.37 -7.07
N LYS A 153 -19.05 5.84 -8.25
CA LYS A 153 -19.49 5.28 -9.54
C LYS A 153 -18.28 4.98 -10.43
N PRO A 154 -17.47 3.97 -10.13
CA PRO A 154 -16.31 3.63 -10.96
C PRO A 154 -16.70 3.29 -12.41
N GLU A 155 -17.93 2.86 -12.65
CA GLU A 155 -18.50 2.63 -13.97
C GLU A 155 -18.59 3.89 -14.84
N SER A 156 -18.50 5.09 -14.24
CA SER A 156 -18.56 6.36 -14.96
C SER A 156 -17.24 6.76 -15.62
N LEU A 157 -16.21 5.92 -15.59
CA LEU A 157 -14.95 6.19 -16.29
C LEU A 157 -15.20 6.31 -17.80
N GLU A 158 -14.72 7.40 -18.38
CA GLU A 158 -14.85 7.71 -19.80
C GLU A 158 -13.58 7.26 -20.53
N TRP A 159 -13.73 6.40 -21.55
CA TRP A 159 -12.62 5.86 -22.34
C TRP A 159 -12.65 6.45 -23.74
N SER A 160 -11.52 6.97 -24.20
CA SER A 160 -11.38 7.57 -25.54
C SER A 160 -9.99 7.36 -26.10
N LEU A 161 -9.80 7.66 -27.39
CA LEU A 161 -8.47 7.80 -27.99
C LEU A 161 -8.03 9.26 -28.04
N ASP A 162 -6.73 9.51 -27.92
CA ASP A 162 -6.13 10.80 -28.28
C ASP A 162 -5.91 10.90 -29.81
N GLU A 163 -5.48 12.07 -30.28
CA GLU A 163 -5.20 12.32 -31.70
C GLU A 163 -4.09 11.42 -32.28
N LYS A 164 -3.28 10.80 -31.42
CA LYS A 164 -2.18 9.88 -31.77
C LYS A 164 -2.58 8.41 -31.62
N GLY A 165 -3.85 8.12 -31.32
CA GLY A 165 -4.37 6.76 -31.14
C GLY A 165 -4.04 6.11 -29.80
N LYS A 166 -3.58 6.87 -28.80
CA LYS A 166 -3.33 6.39 -27.44
C LYS A 166 -4.62 6.36 -26.63
N LEU A 167 -4.76 5.34 -25.79
CA LEU A 167 -5.90 5.23 -24.89
C LEU A 167 -5.83 6.27 -23.79
N LYS A 168 -6.94 6.98 -23.59
CA LYS A 168 -7.15 7.90 -22.47
C LYS A 168 -8.33 7.44 -21.65
N VAL A 169 -8.17 7.50 -20.33
CA VAL A 169 -9.28 7.35 -19.39
C VAL A 169 -9.47 8.64 -18.62
N LYS A 170 -10.71 9.09 -18.50
CA LYS A 170 -11.09 10.26 -17.71
C LYS A 170 -12.03 9.84 -16.59
N ASN A 171 -11.76 10.35 -15.40
CA ASN A 171 -12.60 10.20 -14.23
C ASN A 171 -13.42 11.49 -14.03
N PRO A 172 -14.69 11.53 -14.46
CA PRO A 172 -15.53 12.71 -14.25
C PRO A 172 -16.05 12.84 -12.80
N SER A 173 -15.85 11.81 -11.96
CA SER A 173 -16.37 11.78 -10.60
C SER A 173 -15.53 12.63 -9.64
N ARG A 174 -16.05 12.81 -8.43
CA ARG A 174 -15.38 13.48 -7.30
C ARG A 174 -14.61 12.50 -6.40
N TYR A 175 -14.52 11.24 -6.80
CA TYR A 175 -13.84 10.16 -6.10
C TYR A 175 -12.54 9.76 -6.83
N VAL A 176 -11.52 9.35 -6.08
CA VAL A 176 -10.32 8.70 -6.61
C VAL A 176 -10.70 7.28 -7.01
N VAL A 177 -10.34 6.87 -8.22
CA VAL A 177 -10.56 5.49 -8.69
C VAL A 177 -9.23 4.75 -8.72
N GLN A 178 -9.12 3.65 -7.97
CA GLN A 178 -7.92 2.80 -7.96
C GLN A 178 -8.07 1.69 -9.00
N LEU A 179 -7.52 1.93 -10.19
CA LEU A 179 -7.54 0.95 -11.28
C LEU A 179 -6.52 -0.17 -11.02
N HIS A 180 -6.95 -1.42 -11.19
CA HIS A 180 -6.12 -2.59 -10.99
C HIS A 180 -5.63 -3.19 -12.32
N SER A 181 -6.54 -3.34 -13.27
CA SER A 181 -6.24 -3.94 -14.57
C SER A 181 -7.19 -3.40 -15.64
N VAL A 182 -6.69 -3.36 -16.87
CA VAL A 182 -7.46 -3.02 -18.08
C VAL A 182 -7.25 -4.11 -19.11
N THR A 183 -8.34 -4.61 -19.70
CA THR A 183 -8.31 -5.65 -20.73
C THR A 183 -8.91 -5.09 -22.00
N ILE A 184 -8.13 -5.14 -23.08
CA ILE A 184 -8.54 -4.67 -24.41
C ILE A 184 -8.20 -5.77 -25.40
N ASN A 185 -9.18 -6.20 -26.21
CA ASN A 185 -9.00 -7.25 -27.21
C ASN A 185 -8.35 -8.53 -26.64
N GLY A 186 -8.73 -8.93 -25.43
CA GLY A 186 -8.18 -10.11 -24.74
C GLY A 186 -6.79 -9.95 -24.14
N THR A 187 -6.13 -8.79 -24.32
CA THR A 187 -4.82 -8.51 -23.71
C THR A 187 -5.01 -7.79 -22.38
N ILE A 188 -4.52 -8.39 -21.31
CA ILE A 188 -4.58 -7.82 -19.95
C ILE A 188 -3.35 -6.92 -19.75
N HIS A 189 -3.61 -5.66 -19.40
CA HIS A 189 -2.63 -4.69 -18.96
C HIS A 189 -2.71 -4.54 -17.43
N GLN A 190 -1.64 -4.99 -16.75
CA GLN A 190 -1.49 -4.98 -15.28
C GLN A 190 -0.01 -4.75 -14.91
N GLY A 191 0.26 -3.99 -13.85
CA GLY A 191 1.63 -3.73 -13.36
C GLY A 191 2.46 -2.75 -14.22
N SER A 192 3.64 -2.34 -13.70
CA SER A 192 4.51 -1.24 -14.19
C SER A 192 3.84 0.13 -14.23
N GLY A 193 3.80 0.84 -13.09
CA GLY A 193 3.13 2.15 -13.02
C GLY A 193 1.60 2.09 -13.17
N VAL A 194 1.01 0.88 -13.22
CA VAL A 194 -0.43 0.60 -13.48
C VAL A 194 -1.31 0.51 -12.22
N SER A 195 -0.79 0.76 -11.01
CA SER A 195 -1.67 1.14 -9.89
C SER A 195 -2.10 2.60 -10.04
N TYR A 196 -2.90 2.87 -11.07
CA TYR A 196 -3.38 4.22 -11.35
C TYR A 196 -4.51 4.55 -10.39
N PHE A 197 -4.16 5.35 -9.40
CA PHE A 197 -5.15 6.24 -8.81
C PHE A 197 -5.50 7.29 -9.86
N ILE A 198 -6.64 7.12 -10.52
CA ILE A 198 -7.18 8.14 -11.43
C ILE A 198 -7.82 9.20 -10.53
N LEU A 199 -7.15 10.35 -10.40
CA LEU A 199 -7.60 11.44 -9.54
C LEU A 199 -8.95 11.99 -10.01
N PRO A 200 -9.75 12.58 -9.11
CA PRO A 200 -11.06 13.09 -9.47
C PRO A 200 -10.96 14.23 -10.48
N MET A 201 -11.90 14.27 -11.42
CA MET A 201 -11.98 15.28 -12.47
C MET A 201 -10.70 15.40 -13.32
N SER A 202 -9.95 14.31 -13.45
CA SER A 202 -8.71 14.24 -14.24
C SER A 202 -8.74 13.07 -15.21
N GLY A 203 -7.72 12.97 -16.07
CA GLY A 203 -7.51 11.80 -16.91
C GLY A 203 -6.07 11.36 -16.94
N VAL A 204 -5.86 10.09 -17.31
CA VAL A 204 -4.54 9.50 -17.53
C VAL A 204 -4.48 8.87 -18.91
N GLU A 205 -3.29 8.87 -19.49
CA GLU A 205 -3.03 8.32 -20.82
C GLU A 205 -2.21 7.03 -20.68
N PHE A 206 -2.58 6.02 -21.45
CA PHE A 206 -1.91 4.74 -21.53
C PHE A 206 -1.29 4.56 -22.91
N ASN A 207 -0.09 3.96 -22.93
CA ASN A 207 0.57 3.59 -24.18
C ASN A 207 0.11 2.20 -24.66
N PHE A 208 -1.20 1.98 -24.75
CA PHE A 208 -1.79 0.75 -25.27
C PHE A 208 -2.38 0.99 -26.66
N ASN A 209 -2.21 0.04 -27.57
CA ASN A 209 -2.86 0.08 -28.87
C ASN A 209 -4.34 -0.28 -28.70
N ALA A 210 -5.22 0.64 -29.07
CA ALA A 210 -6.66 0.42 -29.04
C ALA A 210 -7.34 1.02 -30.28
N LYS A 211 -8.56 0.58 -30.58
CA LYS A 211 -9.38 1.11 -31.67
C LYS A 211 -10.69 1.65 -31.10
N SER A 212 -11.18 2.76 -31.66
CA SER A 212 -12.52 3.25 -31.34
C SER A 212 -13.57 2.16 -31.61
N GLY A 213 -14.59 2.09 -30.75
CA GLY A 213 -15.60 1.04 -30.74
C GLY A 213 -15.18 -0.26 -30.05
N SER A 214 -13.90 -0.42 -29.65
CA SER A 214 -13.48 -1.60 -28.91
C SER A 214 -14.06 -1.59 -27.49
N ARG A 215 -14.47 -2.76 -27.02
CA ARG A 215 -14.84 -2.98 -25.62
C ARG A 215 -13.60 -2.94 -24.73
N VAL A 216 -13.74 -2.35 -23.56
CA VAL A 216 -12.72 -2.35 -22.50
C VAL A 216 -13.32 -2.96 -21.24
N ASP A 217 -12.68 -4.01 -20.72
CA ASP A 217 -13.03 -4.59 -19.42
C ASP A 217 -12.01 -4.11 -18.40
N TYR A 218 -12.44 -3.60 -17.25
CA TYR A 218 -11.53 -3.07 -16.26
C TYR A 218 -11.92 -3.47 -14.85
N ALA A 219 -10.91 -3.57 -13.98
CA ALA A 219 -11.08 -3.91 -12.59
C ALA A 219 -10.62 -2.77 -11.69
N VAL A 220 -11.42 -2.46 -10.66
CA VAL A 220 -11.18 -1.38 -9.70
C VAL A 220 -11.13 -1.98 -8.30
N ILE A 221 -10.22 -1.47 -7.47
CA ILE A 221 -10.11 -1.81 -6.05
C ILE A 221 -10.97 -0.84 -5.25
N ASN A 222 -11.99 -1.34 -4.56
CA ASN A 222 -12.84 -0.52 -3.70
C ASN A 222 -12.14 -0.17 -2.37
N ASP A 223 -12.81 0.60 -1.51
CA ASP A 223 -12.27 1.03 -0.21
C ASP A 223 -11.86 -0.12 0.73
N TYR A 224 -12.49 -1.29 0.59
CA TYR A 224 -12.24 -2.48 1.42
C TYR A 224 -11.20 -3.42 0.81
N GLY A 225 -10.60 -3.05 -0.33
CA GLY A 225 -9.61 -3.88 -1.02
C GLY A 225 -10.22 -4.95 -1.93
N ALA A 226 -11.53 -5.00 -2.10
CA ALA A 226 -12.18 -5.95 -3.01
C ALA A 226 -12.07 -5.47 -4.46
N LEU A 227 -11.91 -6.44 -5.37
CA LEU A 227 -11.81 -6.21 -6.81
C LEU A 227 -13.19 -6.27 -7.46
N ASN A 228 -13.64 -5.16 -8.03
CA ASN A 228 -14.89 -5.06 -8.78
C ASN A 228 -14.60 -4.91 -10.28
N LYS A 229 -15.36 -5.61 -11.13
CA LYS A 229 -15.20 -5.59 -12.58
C LYS A 229 -16.29 -4.76 -13.24
N TYR A 230 -15.90 -4.01 -14.27
CA TYR A 230 -16.74 -3.11 -15.04
C TYR A 230 -16.41 -3.21 -16.52
N GLU A 231 -17.32 -2.72 -17.35
CA GLU A 231 -17.20 -2.70 -18.80
C GLU A 231 -17.36 -1.27 -19.31
N GLY A 232 -16.68 -0.95 -20.40
CA GLY A 232 -16.77 0.33 -21.09
C GLY A 232 -16.57 0.16 -22.60
N VAL A 233 -16.77 1.25 -23.33
CA VAL A 233 -16.52 1.31 -24.78
C VAL A 233 -15.61 2.49 -25.05
N ILE A 234 -14.56 2.25 -25.83
CA ILE A 234 -13.62 3.28 -26.25
C ILE A 234 -14.29 4.13 -27.32
N LYS A 235 -14.50 5.41 -27.04
CA LYS A 235 -15.03 6.38 -28.00
C LYS A 235 -13.92 6.88 -28.93
#